data_AF-A0A932XWP3-F1
#
_entry.id   AF-A0A932XWP3-F1
#
_cell.length_a   1.000
_cell.length_b   1.000
_cell.length_c   1.000
_cell.angle_alpha   90.00
_cell.angle_beta   90.00
_cell.angle_gamma   90.00
#
_symmetry.space_group_name_H-M   'P 1'
#
loop_
_entity.id
_entity.type
_entity.pdbx_description
1 polymer ?
#
loop_
_entity_poly.entity_id
_entity_poly.type
_entity_poly.pdbx_seq_one_letter_code
_entity_poly.pdbx_strand_id
1 'polypeptide(L)'
;MADAPAPAPKASGSSNDVEQNKIWAVIGYLGILFLIPLLAKKDSPYAQYHAKQGMVLFLVGFIASFVIWVPLIGWALGIGLFVLWLMGIINALGGKMSPVPLIGQFAEKLNI
;
A
#
# COMPACT_ATOMS: atom_id res chain seq x y z
N MET A 1 -39.14 15.08 10.64
CA MET A 1 -37.67 15.08 10.84
C MET A 1 -37.11 14.51 9.56
N ALA A 2 -36.40 15.31 8.77
CA ALA A 2 -35.86 14.85 7.49
C ALA A 2 -34.76 13.82 7.77
N ASP A 3 -34.93 12.61 7.23
CA ASP A 3 -33.90 11.58 7.25
C ASP A 3 -32.66 12.14 6.55
N ALA A 4 -31.56 12.25 7.30
CA ALA A 4 -30.27 12.63 6.74
C ALA A 4 -29.91 11.60 5.65
N PRO A 5 -29.45 12.05 4.47
CA PRO A 5 -29.07 11.13 3.41
C PRO A 5 -27.98 10.18 3.92
N ALA A 6 -28.17 8.88 3.67
CA ALA A 6 -27.19 7.86 4.03
C ALA A 6 -25.79 8.26 3.51
N PRO A 7 -24.72 8.02 4.30
CA PRO A 7 -23.37 8.39 3.90
C PRO A 7 -23.03 7.75 2.55
N ALA A 8 -22.56 8.59 1.62
CA ALA A 8 -22.21 8.16 0.27
C ALA A 8 -21.23 6.97 0.32
N PRO A 9 -21.36 5.99 -0.58
CA PRO A 9 -20.45 4.85 -0.64
C PRO A 9 -19.01 5.36 -0.73
N LYS A 10 -18.08 4.80 0.05
CA LYS A 10 -16.65 5.13 -0.04
C LYS A 10 -16.18 4.75 -1.45
N ALA A 11 -16.22 5.72 -2.35
CA ALA A 11 -15.81 5.56 -3.72
C ALA A 11 -14.35 5.09 -3.72
N SER A 12 -14.05 4.08 -4.54
CA SER A 12 -12.70 3.90 -5.07
C SER A 12 -12.15 5.28 -5.42
N GLY A 13 -11.01 5.67 -4.84
CA GLY A 13 -10.45 7.03 -4.87
C GLY A 13 -10.86 7.76 -6.15
N SER A 14 -11.60 8.85 -6.01
CA SER A 14 -12.10 9.60 -7.16
C SER A 14 -10.91 9.95 -8.08
N SER A 15 -11.17 10.12 -9.39
CA SER A 15 -10.10 10.48 -10.34
C SER A 15 -9.23 11.65 -9.84
N ASN A 16 -9.87 12.61 -9.18
CA ASN A 16 -9.22 13.74 -8.53
C ASN A 16 -8.30 13.36 -7.34
N ASP A 17 -8.74 12.43 -6.47
CA ASP A 17 -7.91 11.92 -5.38
C ASP A 17 -6.65 11.22 -5.91
N VAL A 18 -6.81 10.39 -6.95
CA VAL A 18 -5.71 9.66 -7.59
C VAL A 18 -4.68 10.62 -8.18
N GLU A 19 -5.13 11.64 -8.92
CA GLU A 19 -4.23 12.62 -9.55
C GLU A 19 -3.43 13.42 -8.51
N GLN A 20 -4.09 13.92 -7.46
CA GLN A 20 -3.43 14.72 -6.43
C GLN A 20 -2.49 13.90 -5.53
N ASN A 21 -2.78 12.61 -5.34
CA ASN A 21 -2.09 11.79 -4.35
C ASN A 21 -1.16 10.71 -4.91
N LYS A 22 -0.93 10.70 -6.24
CA LYS A 22 -0.05 9.72 -6.90
C LYS A 22 1.35 9.63 -6.30
N ILE A 23 2.01 10.77 -6.07
CA ILE A 23 3.37 10.78 -5.49
C ILE A 23 3.39 10.22 -4.06
N TRP A 24 2.35 10.51 -3.28
CA TRP A 24 2.21 10.02 -1.90
C TRP A 24 1.98 8.52 -1.84
N ALA A 25 1.22 7.97 -2.79
CA ALA A 25 1.06 6.53 -2.95
C ALA A 25 2.40 5.83 -3.25
N VAL A 26 3.25 6.40 -4.11
CA VAL A 26 4.59 5.84 -4.40
C VAL A 26 5.52 5.95 -3.19
N ILE A 27 5.53 7.08 -2.48
CA ILE A 27 6.27 7.25 -1.21
C ILE A 27 5.88 6.16 -0.21
N GLY A 28 4.62 5.72 -0.23
CA GLY A 28 4.10 4.58 0.51
C GLY A 28 4.97 3.32 0.44
N TYR A 29 5.65 3.07 -0.68
CA TYR A 29 6.47 1.87 -0.90
C TYR A 29 7.96 2.07 -0.62
N LEU A 30 8.40 3.26 -0.21
CA LEU A 30 9.82 3.57 -0.01
C LEU A 30 10.25 3.29 1.43
N GLY A 31 10.15 2.01 1.82
CA GLY A 31 10.53 1.55 3.16
C GLY A 31 9.75 2.28 4.25
N ILE A 32 10.45 2.74 5.30
CA ILE A 32 9.83 3.43 6.46
C ILE A 32 9.05 4.71 6.09
N LEU A 33 9.27 5.26 4.89
CA LEU A 33 8.57 6.45 4.42
C LEU A 33 7.06 6.24 4.24
N PHE A 34 6.55 5.00 4.30
CA PHE A 34 5.11 4.72 4.35
C PHE A 34 4.38 5.52 5.45
N LEU A 35 5.08 5.89 6.54
CA LEU A 35 4.53 6.69 7.62
C LEU A 35 4.10 8.08 7.15
N ILE A 36 4.77 8.67 6.16
CA ILE A 36 4.48 10.02 5.68
C ILE A 36 3.07 10.10 5.08
N PRO A 37 2.70 9.34 4.02
CA PRO A 37 1.34 9.36 3.49
C PRO A 37 0.32 8.87 4.52
N LEU A 38 0.68 7.91 5.39
CA LEU A 38 -0.21 7.41 6.44
C LEU A 38 -0.62 8.53 7.42
N LEU A 39 0.31 9.39 7.83
CA LEU A 39 0.06 10.45 8.80
C LEU A 39 -0.38 11.77 8.15
N ALA A 40 0.11 12.09 6.95
CA ALA A 40 -0.11 13.39 6.29
C ALA A 40 -1.26 13.39 5.28
N LYS A 41 -1.67 12.23 4.76
CA LYS A 41 -2.72 12.10 3.72
C LYS A 41 -3.89 11.25 4.22
N LYS A 42 -4.41 11.59 5.41
CA LYS A 42 -5.53 10.87 6.06
C LYS A 42 -6.84 10.92 5.25
N ASP A 43 -7.05 12.01 4.53
CA ASP A 43 -8.27 12.23 3.75
C ASP A 43 -8.22 11.63 2.33
N SER A 44 -7.11 10.98 1.96
CA SER A 44 -6.93 10.33 0.65
C SER A 44 -7.05 8.82 0.79
N PRO A 45 -8.20 8.21 0.42
CA PRO A 45 -8.33 6.76 0.34
C PRO A 45 -7.23 6.13 -0.50
N TYR A 46 -6.86 6.78 -1.61
CA TYR A 46 -5.80 6.31 -2.50
C TYR A 46 -4.41 6.27 -1.85
N ALA A 47 -3.99 7.37 -1.22
CA ALA A 47 -2.70 7.40 -0.52
C ALA A 47 -2.66 6.42 0.65
N GLN A 48 -3.75 6.34 1.42
CA GLN A 48 -3.88 5.44 2.57
C GLN A 48 -3.78 3.97 2.15
N TYR A 49 -4.41 3.61 1.03
CA TYR A 49 -4.36 2.24 0.50
C TYR A 49 -2.92 1.81 0.20
N HIS A 50 -2.20 2.60 -0.59
CA HIS A 50 -0.83 2.31 -0.97
C HIS A 50 0.16 2.42 0.20
N ALA A 51 -0.07 3.36 1.14
CA ALA A 51 0.72 3.47 2.37
C ALA A 51 0.58 2.21 3.25
N LYS A 52 -0.63 1.68 3.43
CA LYS A 52 -0.86 0.45 4.19
C LYS A 52 -0.24 -0.76 3.52
N GLN A 53 -0.35 -0.88 2.20
CA GLN A 53 0.33 -1.95 1.45
C GLN A 53 1.85 -1.86 1.59
N GLY A 54 2.43 -0.68 1.42
CA GLY A 54 3.85 -0.44 1.59
C GLY A 54 4.33 -0.69 3.01
N MET A 55 3.52 -0.38 4.03
CA MET A 55 3.79 -0.76 5.42
C MET A 55 3.90 -2.28 5.59
N VAL A 56 2.94 -3.05 5.09
CA VAL A 56 2.99 -4.51 5.22
C VAL A 56 4.20 -5.07 4.46
N LEU A 57 4.48 -4.58 3.25
CA LEU A 57 5.68 -4.96 2.49
C LEU A 57 6.97 -4.65 3.25
N PHE A 58 7.06 -3.47 3.88
CA PHE A 58 8.21 -3.09 4.69
C PHE A 58 8.38 -4.02 5.90
N LEU A 59 7.30 -4.32 6.62
CA LEU A 59 7.36 -5.21 7.79
C LEU A 59 7.73 -6.64 7.40
N VAL A 60 7.15 -7.17 6.32
CA VAL A 60 7.50 -8.50 5.79
C VAL A 60 8.95 -8.52 5.33
N GLY A 61 9.41 -7.49 4.61
CA GLY A 61 10.80 -7.36 4.16
C GLY A 61 11.78 -7.26 5.32
N PHE A 62 11.43 -6.52 6.37
CA PHE A 62 12.22 -6.41 7.59
C PHE A 62 12.39 -7.77 8.27
N ILE A 63 11.30 -8.54 8.43
CA ILE A 63 11.35 -9.90 9.00
C ILE A 63 12.15 -10.84 8.08
N ALA A 64 11.96 -10.75 6.75
CA ALA A 64 12.68 -11.57 5.79
C ALA A 64 14.20 -11.30 5.77
N SER A 65 14.64 -10.09 6.14
CA SER A 65 16.05 -9.70 6.14
C SER A 65 16.92 -10.53 7.09
N PHE A 66 16.33 -11.16 8.10
CA PHE A 66 17.04 -12.06 9.02
C PHE A 66 17.38 -13.42 8.41
N VAL A 67 16.68 -13.85 7.36
CA VAL A 67 16.86 -15.16 6.71
C VAL A 67 17.35 -15.06 5.26
N ILE A 68 17.47 -13.83 4.72
CA ILE A 68 17.84 -13.59 3.31
C ILE A 68 19.25 -14.07 2.95
N TRP A 69 20.10 -14.27 3.95
CA TRP A 69 21.48 -14.75 3.82
C TRP A 69 21.58 -16.26 3.57
N VAL A 70 20.49 -17.02 3.75
CA VAL A 70 20.45 -18.46 3.45
C VAL A 70 20.40 -18.65 1.94
N PRO A 71 21.39 -19.34 1.32
CA PRO A 71 21.41 -19.54 -0.13
C PRO A 71 20.14 -20.22 -0.64
N LEU A 72 19.77 -19.94 -1.89
CA LEU A 72 18.56 -20.41 -2.58
C LEU A 72 17.23 -19.92 -1.97
N ILE A 73 16.97 -20.21 -0.70
CA ILE A 73 15.72 -19.83 -0.01
C ILE A 73 15.64 -18.32 0.18
N GLY A 74 16.69 -17.72 0.74
CA GLY A 74 16.76 -16.28 0.97
C GLY A 74 16.72 -15.50 -0.34
N TRP A 75 17.37 -16.00 -1.39
CA TRP A 75 17.35 -15.37 -2.72
C TRP A 75 15.97 -15.44 -3.37
N ALA A 76 15.31 -16.62 -3.33
CA ALA A 76 13.97 -16.77 -3.86
C ALA A 76 12.97 -15.85 -3.14
N LEU A 77 13.07 -15.75 -1.81
CA LEU A 77 12.27 -14.83 -1.01
C LEU A 77 12.55 -13.36 -1.38
N GLY A 78 13.81 -12.99 -1.54
CA GLY A 78 14.22 -11.64 -1.95
C GLY A 78 13.65 -11.24 -3.32
N ILE A 79 13.73 -12.15 -4.30
CA ILE A 79 13.14 -11.94 -5.63
C ILE A 79 11.62 -11.79 -5.53
N GLY A 80 10.94 -12.65 -4.77
CA GLY A 80 9.49 -12.57 -4.57
C GLY A 80 9.07 -11.24 -3.97
N LEU A 81 9.74 -10.77 -2.91
CA LEU A 81 9.47 -9.48 -2.29
C LEU A 81 9.75 -8.30 -3.23
N PHE A 82 10.81 -8.38 -4.03
CA PHE A 82 11.12 -7.37 -5.04
C PHE A 82 10.03 -7.28 -6.10
N VAL A 83 9.51 -8.41 -6.58
CA VAL A 83 8.39 -8.45 -7.54
C VAL A 83 7.13 -7.84 -6.94
N LEU A 84 6.76 -8.20 -5.69
CA LEU A 84 5.58 -7.65 -5.03
C LEU A 84 5.71 -6.13 -4.80
N TRP A 85 6.89 -5.66 -4.42
CA TRP A 85 7.18 -4.24 -4.29
C TRP A 85 7.03 -3.50 -5.63
N LEU A 86 7.58 -4.06 -6.72
CA LEU A 86 7.47 -3.49 -8.05
C LEU A 86 6.02 -3.44 -8.55
N MET A 87 5.23 -4.49 -8.31
CA MET A 87 3.80 -4.51 -8.62
C MET A 87 3.03 -3.42 -7.87
N GLY A 88 3.36 -3.21 -6.58
CA GLY A 88 2.78 -2.13 -5.77
C GLY A 88 3.04 -0.74 -6.37
N ILE A 89 4.29 -0.47 -6.78
CA ILE A 89 4.66 0.78 -7.43
C ILE A 89 3.97 0.94 -8.79
N ILE A 90 3.92 -0.09 -9.62
CA ILE A 90 3.23 -0.05 -10.92
C ILE A 90 1.75 0.27 -10.73
N ASN A 91 1.10 -0.34 -9.74
CA ASN A 91 -0.29 -0.05 -9.40
C ASN A 91 -0.46 1.42 -8.94
N ALA A 92 0.44 1.90 -8.07
CA ALA A 92 0.43 3.29 -7.59
C ALA A 92 0.69 4.34 -8.70
N LEU A 93 1.54 4.03 -9.68
CA LEU A 93 1.74 4.91 -10.83
C LEU A 93 0.54 4.86 -11.80
N GLY A 94 -0.06 3.68 -11.93
CA GLY A 94 -1.23 3.41 -12.77
C GLY A 94 -2.57 3.87 -12.20
N GLY A 95 -2.62 4.42 -10.99
CA GLY A 95 -3.87 4.87 -10.37
C GLY A 95 -4.76 3.72 -9.86
N LYS A 96 -4.19 2.53 -9.65
CA LYS A 96 -4.94 1.30 -9.35
C LYS A 96 -4.79 0.91 -7.89
N MET A 97 -5.89 0.86 -7.15
CA MET A 97 -5.93 0.28 -5.81
C MET A 97 -6.14 -1.23 -5.88
N SER A 98 -5.13 -1.94 -6.38
CA SER A 98 -5.17 -3.40 -6.52
C SER A 98 -4.33 -4.10 -5.44
N PRO A 99 -4.84 -5.17 -4.82
CA PRO A 99 -4.08 -5.95 -3.86
C PRO A 99 -2.87 -6.60 -4.53
N VAL A 100 -1.67 -6.40 -3.99
CA VAL A 100 -0.53 -7.24 -4.40
C VAL A 100 -0.70 -8.64 -3.79
N PRO A 101 -0.37 -9.71 -4.51
CA PRO A 101 -0.51 -11.08 -4.02
C PRO A 101 0.16 -11.27 -2.65
N LEU A 102 -0.39 -12.17 -1.83
CA LEU A 102 0.09 -12.54 -0.48
C LEU A 102 0.01 -11.44 0.60
N ILE A 103 -0.10 -10.16 0.24
CA ILE A 103 -0.01 -9.03 1.19
C ILE A 103 -1.30 -8.18 1.20
N GLY A 104 -2.01 -8.10 0.06
CA GLY A 104 -3.20 -7.26 -0.07
C GLY A 104 -4.30 -7.55 0.97
N GLN A 105 -4.50 -8.83 1.31
CA GLN A 105 -5.51 -9.24 2.31
C GLN A 105 -5.17 -8.78 3.74
N PHE A 106 -3.89 -8.56 4.06
CA PHE A 106 -3.48 -8.03 5.37
C PHE A 106 -3.61 -6.51 5.40
N ALA A 107 -3.24 -5.83 4.31
CA ALA A 107 -3.35 -4.38 4.19
C ALA A 107 -4.82 -3.90 4.28
N GLU A 108 -5.74 -4.61 3.64
CA GLU A 108 -7.18 -4.27 3.64
C GLU A 108 -7.85 -4.41 5.02
N LYS A 109 -7.28 -5.24 5.91
CA LYS A 109 -7.84 -5.48 7.25
C LYS A 109 -7.37 -4.47 8.31
N LEU A 110 -6.45 -3.56 7.96
CA LEU A 110 -5.92 -2.57 8.88
C LEU A 110 -6.87 -1.37 9.05
N ASN A 111 -7.58 -1.36 10.18
CA ASN A 111 -8.44 -0.24 10.60
C ASN A 111 -7.65 0.79 11.42
N ILE A 112 -6.71 1.45 10.75
CA ILE A 112 -5.92 2.59 11.25
C ILE A 112 -5.99 3.77 10.28
#